data_AF-A0AAW3F141-F1
#
_entry.id   AF-A0AAW3F141-F1
#
_cell.length_a   1.000
_cell.length_b   1.000
_cell.length_c   1.000
_cell.angle_alpha   90.00
_cell.angle_beta   90.00
_cell.angle_gamma   90.00
#
_symmetry.space_group_name_H-M   'P 1'
#
loop_
_entity.id
_entity.type
_entity.pdbx_description
1 polymer ?
#
loop_
_entity_poly.entity_id
_entity_poly.type
_entity_poly.pdbx_seq_one_letter_code
_entity_poly.pdbx_strand_id
1 'polypeptide(L)'
;MYELRHRDIVNQQFDFSCGSAALATLLKYGYGIDIPEPEMIARMMEFSTPEVVVKHGFSMLDMKKFVETLGLRGRGFRVGTEALYQLQIPVIVLMNIDGYEHFVIVKRAAEGRIFIADPALGNRIVFEQDFAKSWNGLVFAVVGKPFREDSPLLQNNESLALKLREQALSTGSAAIPFVEYGLIKADLF
;
A
#
# COMPACT_ATOMS: atom_id res chain seq x y z
N MET A 1 15.43 -6.62 5.22
CA MET A 1 14.14 -7.02 4.60
C MET A 1 12.99 -6.04 4.94
N TYR A 2 12.93 -5.49 6.16
CA TYR A 2 11.91 -4.50 6.55
C TYR A 2 11.97 -3.20 5.72
N GLU A 3 13.14 -2.58 5.60
CA GLU A 3 13.33 -1.33 4.82
C GLU A 3 12.94 -1.47 3.34
N LEU A 4 13.14 -2.65 2.75
CA LEU A 4 12.82 -2.90 1.35
C LEU A 4 11.31 -2.95 1.07
N ARG A 5 10.51 -3.42 2.03
CA ARG A 5 9.04 -3.45 1.90
C ARG A 5 8.44 -2.07 2.06
N HIS A 6 9.03 -1.23 2.90
CA HIS A 6 8.56 0.12 3.19
C HIS A 6 9.17 1.19 2.27
N ARG A 7 9.80 0.76 1.16
CA ARG A 7 10.30 1.70 0.16
C ARG A 7 9.13 2.48 -0.43
N ASP A 8 9.33 3.78 -0.61
CA ASP A 8 8.34 4.67 -1.23
C ASP A 8 6.99 4.70 -0.49
N ILE A 9 7.01 4.48 0.84
CA ILE A 9 5.86 4.52 1.74
C ILE A 9 6.20 5.37 2.98
N VAL A 10 5.22 6.12 3.49
CA VAL A 10 5.25 6.72 4.83
C VAL A 10 4.62 5.72 5.79
N ASN A 11 5.41 5.23 6.75
CA ASN A 11 4.95 4.23 7.71
C ASN A 11 4.01 4.86 8.73
N GLN A 12 2.97 4.13 9.12
CA GLN A 12 2.12 4.57 10.22
C GLN A 12 2.81 4.33 11.56
N GLN A 13 2.67 5.26 12.50
CA GLN A 13 3.15 5.15 13.88
C GLN A 13 2.04 4.85 14.89
N PHE A 14 0.77 5.05 14.51
CA PHE A 14 -0.38 4.85 15.40
C PHE A 14 -1.44 3.98 14.72
N ASP A 15 -2.19 3.21 15.50
CA ASP A 15 -3.24 2.32 14.96
C ASP A 15 -4.37 3.08 14.26
N PHE A 16 -4.59 4.35 14.62
CA PHE A 16 -5.62 5.20 14.00
C PHE A 16 -5.08 6.04 12.82
N SER A 17 -3.76 6.04 12.58
CA SER A 17 -3.13 6.95 11.62
C SER A 17 -2.98 6.36 10.20
N CYS A 18 -3.47 5.14 9.95
CA CYS A 18 -3.37 4.47 8.64
C CYS A 18 -3.85 5.36 7.48
N GLY A 19 -4.99 6.04 7.64
CA GLY A 19 -5.52 6.99 6.65
C GLY A 19 -4.60 8.20 6.41
N SER A 20 -4.03 8.76 7.48
CA SER A 20 -3.10 9.89 7.39
C SER A 20 -1.76 9.48 6.74
N ALA A 21 -1.25 8.30 7.06
CA ALA A 21 0.00 7.78 6.49
C ALA A 21 -0.16 7.36 5.01
N ALA A 22 -1.31 6.77 4.65
CA ALA A 22 -1.67 6.51 3.25
C ALA A 22 -1.75 7.83 2.47
N LEU A 23 -2.38 8.85 3.03
CA LEU A 23 -2.47 10.16 2.38
C LEU A 23 -1.10 10.84 2.28
N ALA A 24 -0.28 10.79 3.32
CA ALA A 24 1.09 11.32 3.32
C ALA A 24 1.94 10.66 2.22
N THR A 25 1.84 9.34 2.08
CA THR A 25 2.51 8.58 1.01
C THR A 25 2.08 9.07 -0.36
N LEU A 26 0.78 9.23 -0.59
CA LEU A 26 0.24 9.71 -1.87
C LEU A 26 0.69 11.13 -2.19
N LEU A 27 0.70 12.03 -1.20
CA LEU A 27 1.13 13.42 -1.35
C LEU A 27 2.62 13.53 -1.64
N LYS A 28 3.44 12.82 -0.86
CA LYS A 28 4.90 12.83 -0.99
C LYS A 28 5.34 12.31 -2.36
N TYR A 29 4.92 11.09 -2.70
CA TYR A 29 5.42 10.41 -3.91
C TYR A 29 4.59 10.72 -5.16
N GLY A 30 3.32 11.10 -5.02
CA GLY A 30 2.47 11.44 -6.14
C GLY A 30 2.48 12.91 -6.53
N TYR A 31 2.60 13.82 -5.55
CA TYR A 31 2.49 15.26 -5.75
C TYR A 31 3.75 16.04 -5.36
N GLY A 32 4.77 15.38 -4.79
CA GLY A 32 5.98 16.03 -4.28
C GLY A 32 5.74 16.91 -3.05
N ILE A 33 4.63 16.69 -2.34
CA ILE A 33 4.26 17.42 -1.13
C ILE A 33 4.68 16.56 0.07
N ASP A 34 5.86 16.84 0.62
CA ASP A 34 6.41 16.08 1.73
C ASP A 34 5.93 16.67 3.07
N ILE A 35 4.96 16.01 3.70
CA ILE A 35 4.45 16.36 5.03
C ILE A 35 4.67 15.14 5.94
N PRO A 36 5.42 15.27 7.04
CA PRO A 36 5.61 14.19 8.00
C PRO A 36 4.30 13.71 8.62
N GLU A 37 4.23 12.44 8.99
CA GLU A 37 3.02 11.85 9.59
C GLU A 37 2.50 12.59 10.84
N PRO A 38 3.32 13.00 11.83
CA PRO A 38 2.81 13.73 12.99
C PRO A 38 2.15 15.06 12.61
N GLU A 39 2.68 15.73 11.59
CA GLU A 39 2.12 16.97 11.08
C GLU A 39 0.83 16.72 10.28
N MET A 40 0.78 15.64 9.49
CA MET A 40 -0.45 15.19 8.82
C MET A 40 -1.56 14.91 9.84
N ILE A 41 -1.26 14.18 10.92
CA ILE A 41 -2.21 13.88 11.99
C ILE A 41 -2.72 15.19 12.60
N ALA A 42 -1.83 16.11 12.97
CA ALA A 42 -2.21 17.38 13.58
C ALA A 42 -3.14 18.21 12.68
N ARG A 43 -2.78 18.37 11.41
CA ARG A 43 -3.57 19.15 10.44
C ARG A 43 -4.88 18.48 10.07
N MET A 44 -4.91 17.15 9.97
CA MET A 44 -6.17 16.42 9.71
C MET A 44 -7.10 16.46 10.92
N MET A 45 -6.57 16.49 12.15
CA MET A 45 -7.35 16.57 13.38
C MET A 45 -8.21 17.84 13.46
N GLU A 46 -7.79 18.94 12.81
CA GLU A 46 -8.58 20.19 12.72
C GLU A 46 -9.95 19.99 12.04
N PHE A 47 -10.10 18.92 11.25
CA PHE A 47 -11.31 18.60 10.51
C PHE A 47 -12.15 17.49 11.14
N SER A 48 -11.65 16.92 12.24
CA SER A 48 -12.15 15.73 12.90
C SER A 48 -12.39 15.95 14.40
N THR A 49 -12.89 14.91 15.06
CA THR A 49 -13.07 14.87 16.52
C THR A 49 -12.06 13.88 17.11
N PRO A 50 -11.17 14.28 18.04
CA PRO A 50 -10.14 13.40 18.58
C PRO A 50 -10.65 12.06 19.10
N GLU A 51 -11.78 12.06 19.81
CA GLU A 51 -12.39 10.84 20.36
C GLU A 51 -12.85 9.88 19.26
N VAL A 52 -13.31 10.43 18.13
CA VAL A 52 -13.73 9.63 16.97
C VAL A 52 -12.50 9.07 16.25
N VAL A 53 -11.47 9.89 16.05
CA VAL A 53 -10.24 9.46 15.35
C VAL A 53 -9.52 8.36 16.13
N VAL A 54 -9.39 8.49 17.45
CA VAL A 54 -8.73 7.46 18.26
C VAL A 54 -9.47 6.12 18.21
N LYS A 55 -10.81 6.16 18.07
CA LYS A 55 -11.64 4.94 18.06
C LYS A 55 -11.83 4.34 16.66
N HIS A 56 -11.91 5.16 15.63
CA HIS A 56 -12.33 4.76 14.28
C HIS A 56 -11.32 5.12 13.18
N GLY A 57 -10.22 5.79 13.51
CA GLY A 57 -9.28 6.33 12.54
C GLY A 57 -9.81 7.58 11.83
N PHE A 58 -8.98 8.13 10.94
CA PHE A 58 -9.37 9.22 10.06
C PHE A 58 -10.33 8.73 8.96
N SER A 59 -11.41 9.46 8.72
CA SER A 59 -12.36 9.14 7.66
C SER A 59 -11.91 9.66 6.29
N MET A 60 -12.52 9.15 5.22
CA MET A 60 -12.35 9.73 3.88
C MET A 60 -12.83 11.19 3.80
N LEU A 61 -13.77 11.60 4.64
CA LEU A 61 -14.23 12.99 4.71
C LEU A 61 -13.14 13.90 5.29
N ASP A 62 -12.42 13.43 6.31
CA ASP A 62 -11.30 14.16 6.91
C ASP A 62 -10.17 14.32 5.90
N MET A 63 -9.81 13.22 5.22
CA MET A 63 -8.85 13.23 4.11
C MET A 63 -9.27 14.21 3.01
N LYS A 64 -10.56 14.23 2.63
CA LYS A 64 -11.10 15.16 1.63
C LYS A 64 -10.90 16.61 2.05
N LYS A 65 -11.36 16.99 3.24
CA LYS A 65 -11.24 18.37 3.75
C LYS A 65 -9.79 18.81 3.80
N PHE A 66 -8.90 17.93 4.25
CA PHE A 66 -7.47 18.21 4.30
C PHE A 66 -6.87 18.45 2.90
N VAL A 67 -7.08 17.57 1.92
CA VAL A 67 -6.49 17.77 0.58
C VAL A 67 -7.03 19.02 -0.13
N GLU A 68 -8.25 19.44 0.17
CA GLU A 68 -8.84 20.68 -0.35
C GLU A 68 -8.07 21.91 0.13
N THR A 69 -7.50 21.89 1.35
CA THR A 69 -6.61 22.98 1.83
C THR A 69 -5.32 23.12 1.01
N LEU A 70 -4.88 22.03 0.36
CA LEU A 70 -3.68 22.00 -0.49
C LEU A 70 -3.99 22.40 -1.95
N GLY A 71 -5.24 22.77 -2.26
CA GLY A 71 -5.71 23.05 -3.62
C GLY A 71 -5.89 21.79 -4.47
N LEU A 72 -5.96 20.61 -3.85
CA LEU A 72 -6.27 19.34 -4.49
C LEU A 72 -7.76 19.02 -4.31
N ARG A 73 -8.27 18.04 -5.05
CA ARG A 73 -9.66 17.60 -5.00
C ARG A 73 -9.72 16.14 -4.56
N GLY A 74 -10.30 15.88 -3.38
CA GLY A 74 -10.59 14.53 -2.92
C GLY A 74 -11.96 14.07 -3.40
N ARG A 75 -12.05 12.88 -4.02
CA ARG A 75 -13.31 12.28 -4.48
C ARG A 75 -13.44 10.84 -4.02
N GLY A 76 -14.55 10.53 -3.37
CA GLY A 76 -14.95 9.18 -3.03
C GLY A 76 -15.82 8.57 -4.13
N PHE A 77 -15.55 7.31 -4.48
CA PHE A 77 -16.30 6.52 -5.45
C PHE A 77 -16.62 5.14 -4.89
N ARG A 78 -17.71 4.55 -5.36
CA ARG A 78 -17.98 3.12 -5.19
C ARG A 78 -17.85 2.46 -6.55
N VAL A 79 -16.93 1.49 -6.66
CA VAL A 79 -16.61 0.81 -7.91
C VAL A 79 -16.37 -0.68 -7.65
N GLY A 80 -16.52 -1.51 -8.68
CA GLY A 80 -16.10 -2.92 -8.62
C GLY A 80 -14.60 -3.09 -8.89
N THR A 81 -14.11 -4.33 -8.77
CA THR A 81 -12.69 -4.64 -8.96
C THR A 81 -12.23 -4.38 -10.38
N GLU A 82 -13.13 -4.49 -11.36
CA GLU A 82 -12.88 -4.20 -12.78
C GLU A 82 -12.38 -2.77 -13.01
N ALA A 83 -12.85 -1.79 -12.22
CA ALA A 83 -12.40 -0.40 -12.32
C ALA A 83 -10.94 -0.23 -11.89
N LEU A 84 -10.42 -1.11 -11.02
CA LEU A 84 -9.05 -1.04 -10.54
C LEU A 84 -8.02 -1.31 -11.66
N TYR A 85 -8.42 -2.02 -12.71
CA TYR A 85 -7.60 -2.28 -13.89
C TYR A 85 -7.44 -1.06 -14.81
N GLN A 86 -8.32 -0.06 -14.65
CA GLN A 86 -8.33 1.16 -15.46
C GLN A 86 -7.75 2.37 -14.70
N LEU A 87 -7.18 2.14 -13.50
CA LEU A 87 -6.59 3.20 -12.70
C LEU A 87 -5.40 3.84 -13.42
N GLN A 88 -5.50 5.16 -13.64
CA GLN A 88 -4.40 5.98 -14.14
C GLN A 88 -3.53 6.55 -13.02
N ILE A 89 -4.10 6.68 -11.83
CA ILE A 89 -3.42 7.17 -10.63
C ILE A 89 -3.69 6.21 -9.46
N PRO A 90 -2.77 6.12 -8.49
CA PRO A 90 -3.01 5.38 -7.26
C PRO A 90 -4.17 5.97 -6.48
N VAL A 91 -4.89 5.12 -5.78
CA VAL A 91 -6.07 5.50 -5.00
C VAL A 91 -6.01 4.88 -3.60
N ILE A 92 -6.64 5.54 -2.63
CA ILE A 92 -6.75 5.01 -1.27
C ILE A 92 -8.04 4.20 -1.17
N VAL A 93 -7.97 3.00 -0.60
CA VAL A 93 -9.13 2.12 -0.41
C VAL A 93 -9.28 1.76 1.07
N LEU A 94 -10.50 1.44 1.46
CA LEU A 94 -10.82 0.96 2.80
C LEU A 94 -11.04 -0.56 2.79
N MET A 95 -10.19 -1.29 3.48
CA MET A 95 -10.30 -2.73 3.67
C MET A 95 -10.85 -3.04 5.06
N ASN A 96 -11.56 -4.15 5.19
CA ASN A 96 -11.98 -4.74 6.45
C ASN A 96 -11.29 -6.10 6.59
N ILE A 97 -10.39 -6.20 7.57
CA ILE A 97 -9.63 -7.40 7.88
C ILE A 97 -10.08 -7.85 9.26
N ASP A 98 -10.87 -8.92 9.32
CA ASP A 98 -11.37 -9.52 10.57
C ASP A 98 -12.05 -8.52 11.52
N GLY A 99 -12.80 -7.55 10.96
CA GLY A 99 -13.52 -6.52 11.72
C GLY A 99 -12.74 -5.23 11.94
N TYR A 100 -11.48 -5.17 11.51
CA TYR A 100 -10.65 -3.98 11.58
C TYR A 100 -10.63 -3.23 10.24
N GLU A 101 -11.03 -1.97 10.26
CA GLU A 101 -11.00 -1.09 9.08
C GLU A 101 -9.60 -0.50 8.88
N HIS A 102 -9.04 -0.69 7.68
CA HIS A 102 -7.66 -0.31 7.36
C HIS A 102 -7.56 0.39 6.00
N PHE A 103 -6.88 1.53 5.97
CA PHE A 103 -6.62 2.25 4.73
C PHE A 103 -5.31 1.78 4.08
N VAL A 104 -5.40 1.42 2.80
CA VAL A 104 -4.23 1.09 1.97
C VAL A 104 -4.29 1.83 0.65
N ILE A 105 -3.14 1.96 -0.02
CA ILE A 105 -3.07 2.53 -1.36
C ILE A 105 -3.10 1.39 -2.37
N VAL A 106 -4.03 1.42 -3.32
CA VAL A 106 -3.98 0.60 -4.53
C VAL A 106 -3.21 1.38 -5.59
N LYS A 107 -2.07 0.82 -6.02
CA LYS A 107 -1.22 1.40 -7.06
C LYS A 107 -1.70 1.04 -8.45
N ARG A 108 -2.08 -0.23 -8.65
CA ARG A 108 -2.52 -0.81 -9.93
C ARG A 108 -3.19 -2.16 -9.72
N ALA A 109 -4.05 -2.57 -10.66
CA ALA A 109 -4.44 -3.96 -10.86
C ALA A 109 -3.90 -4.51 -12.20
N ALA A 110 -3.38 -5.73 -12.21
CA ALA A 110 -2.93 -6.42 -13.41
C ALA A 110 -2.92 -7.94 -13.20
N GLU A 111 -3.29 -8.71 -14.22
CA GLU A 111 -3.17 -10.18 -14.24
C GLU A 111 -3.82 -10.89 -13.04
N GLY A 112 -5.01 -10.45 -12.60
CA GLY A 112 -5.69 -11.04 -11.44
C GLY A 112 -5.05 -10.69 -10.09
N ARG A 113 -4.15 -9.70 -10.06
CA ARG A 113 -3.42 -9.27 -8.87
C ARG A 113 -3.58 -7.77 -8.63
N ILE A 114 -3.66 -7.41 -7.35
CA ILE A 114 -3.74 -6.03 -6.89
C ILE A 114 -2.44 -5.65 -6.20
N PHE A 115 -1.84 -4.55 -6.65
CA PHE A 115 -0.60 -4.00 -6.11
C PHE A 115 -0.95 -2.95 -5.06
N ILE A 116 -0.61 -3.24 -3.80
CA ILE A 116 -0.94 -2.39 -2.68
C ILE A 116 0.31 -1.83 -2.00
N ALA A 117 0.20 -0.61 -1.50
CA ALA A 117 1.13 -0.01 -0.57
C ALA A 117 0.39 0.19 0.77
N ASP A 118 0.76 -0.62 1.75
CA ASP A 118 0.16 -0.63 3.08
C ASP A 118 1.05 0.16 4.06
N PRO A 119 0.56 1.22 4.72
CA PRO A 119 1.36 1.99 5.68
C PRO A 119 1.85 1.19 6.89
N ALA A 120 1.21 0.07 7.23
CA ALA A 120 1.61 -0.80 8.34
C ALA A 120 2.51 -1.95 7.88
N LEU A 121 2.23 -2.53 6.71
CA LEU A 121 2.86 -3.78 6.25
C LEU A 121 3.81 -3.61 5.06
N GLY A 122 3.86 -2.42 4.47
CA GLY A 122 4.65 -2.09 3.29
C GLY A 122 4.00 -2.52 1.96
N ASN A 123 4.80 -2.52 0.90
CA ASN A 123 4.37 -2.91 -0.44
C ASN A 123 4.07 -4.41 -0.53
N ARG A 124 2.90 -4.76 -1.07
CA ARG A 124 2.46 -6.16 -1.24
C ARG A 124 1.71 -6.34 -2.56
N ILE A 125 1.66 -7.60 -2.99
CA ILE A 125 0.78 -8.04 -4.08
C ILE A 125 -0.16 -9.07 -3.50
N VAL A 126 -1.46 -8.91 -3.78
CA VAL A 126 -2.52 -9.82 -3.35
C VAL A 126 -3.31 -10.29 -4.56
N PHE A 127 -3.90 -11.48 -4.46
CA PHE A 127 -4.84 -11.94 -5.47
C PHE A 127 -6.12 -11.09 -5.41
N GLU A 128 -6.69 -10.79 -6.57
CA GLU A 128 -7.94 -10.02 -6.66
C GLU A 128 -9.06 -10.66 -5.84
N GLN A 129 -9.17 -11.98 -5.85
CA GLN A 129 -10.19 -12.71 -5.09
C GLN A 129 -10.08 -12.50 -3.58
N ASP A 130 -8.86 -12.41 -3.05
CA ASP A 130 -8.64 -12.20 -1.62
C ASP A 130 -8.82 -10.73 -1.24
N PHE A 131 -8.41 -9.82 -2.12
CA PHE A 131 -8.68 -8.40 -1.99
C PHE A 131 -10.18 -8.12 -1.97
N ALA A 132 -10.95 -8.69 -2.91
CA ALA A 132 -12.39 -8.49 -3.03
C ALA A 132 -13.18 -8.94 -1.79
N LYS A 133 -12.71 -9.97 -1.06
CA LYS A 133 -13.36 -10.44 0.18
C LYS A 133 -13.27 -9.41 1.32
N SER A 134 -12.20 -8.63 1.35
CA SER A 134 -11.92 -7.67 2.42
C SER A 134 -12.24 -6.23 2.02
N TRP A 135 -12.42 -5.94 0.73
CA TRP A 135 -12.68 -4.59 0.25
C TRP A 135 -14.18 -4.30 0.09
N ASN A 136 -14.62 -3.13 0.56
CA ASN A 136 -16.03 -2.72 0.53
C ASN A 136 -16.45 -1.96 -0.75
N GLY A 137 -15.58 -1.89 -1.76
CA GLY A 137 -15.82 -1.18 -3.03
C GLY A 137 -15.59 0.33 -2.97
N LEU A 138 -15.23 0.88 -1.81
CA LEU A 138 -14.95 2.32 -1.67
C LEU A 138 -13.52 2.65 -2.08
N VAL A 139 -13.42 3.72 -2.87
CA VAL A 139 -12.16 4.28 -3.37
C VAL A 139 -12.16 5.78 -3.09
N PHE A 140 -11.03 6.28 -2.62
CA PHE A 140 -10.75 7.70 -2.48
C PHE A 140 -9.61 8.09 -3.43
N ALA A 141 -9.94 8.91 -4.42
CA ALA A 141 -8.99 9.46 -5.37
C ALA A 141 -8.69 10.92 -5.02
N VAL A 142 -7.40 11.28 -5.05
CA VAL A 142 -6.94 12.67 -4.96
C VAL A 142 -6.57 13.10 -6.37
N VAL A 143 -7.15 14.21 -6.84
CA VAL A 143 -6.98 14.74 -8.20
C VAL A 143 -6.66 16.23 -8.12
N GLY A 144 -5.71 16.74 -8.91
CA GLY A 144 -5.40 18.17 -8.85
C GLY A 144 -4.27 18.55 -9.80
N LYS A 145 -3.20 19.12 -9.23
CA LYS A 145 -1.92 19.36 -9.94
C LYS A 145 -1.52 18.11 -10.73
N PRO A 146 -0.76 18.25 -11.83
CA PRO A 146 -0.30 17.08 -12.57
C PRO A 146 0.41 16.11 -11.62
N PHE A 147 -0.09 14.88 -11.59
CA PHE A 147 0.52 13.80 -10.84
C PHE A 147 1.91 13.55 -11.42
N ARG A 148 2.90 13.29 -10.57
CA ARG A 148 4.27 13.07 -11.01
C ARG A 148 4.35 11.84 -11.91
N GLU A 149 4.75 12.02 -13.16
CA GLU A 149 4.95 10.91 -14.11
C GLU A 149 6.08 9.97 -13.64
N ASP A 150 7.08 10.53 -12.96
CA ASP A 150 8.20 9.79 -12.39
C ASP A 150 7.89 9.17 -11.02
N SER A 151 6.62 9.19 -10.58
CA SER A 151 6.26 8.72 -9.25
C SER A 151 6.61 7.24 -9.04
N PRO A 152 7.27 6.88 -7.93
CA PRO A 152 7.50 5.49 -7.59
C PRO A 152 6.20 4.72 -7.27
N LEU A 153 5.06 5.41 -7.12
CA LEU A 153 3.76 4.75 -6.98
C LEU A 153 3.20 4.26 -8.32
N LEU A 154 3.65 4.83 -9.44
CA LEU A 154 3.35 4.35 -10.79
C LEU A 154 4.38 3.33 -11.27
N GLN A 155 5.62 3.45 -10.79
CA GLN A 155 6.78 2.66 -11.20
C GLN A 155 7.01 1.45 -10.25
N ASN A 156 7.72 0.42 -10.73
CA ASN A 156 8.14 -0.74 -9.92
C ASN A 156 7.00 -1.54 -9.26
N ASN A 157 6.05 -1.98 -10.08
CA ASN A 157 5.00 -2.93 -9.70
C ASN A 157 5.40 -4.38 -10.03
N GLU A 158 6.57 -4.80 -9.57
CA GLU A 158 6.94 -6.22 -9.59
C GLU A 158 7.12 -6.67 -8.15
N SER A 159 6.62 -7.86 -7.82
CA SER A 159 6.90 -8.44 -6.50
C SER A 159 8.40 -8.60 -6.42
N LEU A 160 9.01 -8.07 -5.37
CA LEU A 160 10.44 -8.28 -5.16
C LEU A 160 10.75 -9.79 -5.06
N ALA A 161 9.84 -10.60 -4.53
CA ALA A 161 9.99 -12.06 -4.56
C ALA A 161 9.99 -12.61 -6.00
N LEU A 162 9.22 -12.00 -6.91
CA LEU A 162 9.24 -12.34 -8.33
C LEU A 162 10.57 -11.89 -8.97
N LYS A 163 11.02 -10.66 -8.73
CA LYS A 163 12.34 -10.17 -9.19
C LYS A 163 13.49 -11.02 -8.67
N LEU A 164 13.50 -11.35 -7.38
CA LEU A 164 14.52 -12.19 -6.77
C LEU A 164 14.47 -13.62 -7.32
N ARG A 165 13.27 -14.14 -7.62
CA ARG A 165 13.10 -15.45 -8.25
C ARG A 165 13.55 -15.44 -9.71
N GLU A 166 13.17 -14.44 -10.49
CA GLU A 166 13.62 -14.26 -11.88
C GLU A 166 15.13 -14.06 -11.95
N GLN A 167 15.69 -13.26 -11.04
CA GLN A 167 17.12 -13.08 -10.91
C GLN A 167 17.80 -14.38 -10.47
N ALA A 168 17.24 -15.16 -9.53
CA ALA A 168 17.76 -16.47 -9.18
C ALA A 168 17.68 -17.47 -10.34
N LEU A 169 16.64 -17.42 -11.17
CA LEU A 169 16.50 -18.23 -12.38
C LEU A 169 17.48 -17.79 -13.47
N SER A 170 17.69 -16.48 -13.65
CA SER A 170 18.61 -15.93 -14.67
C SER A 170 20.08 -16.07 -14.27
N THR A 171 20.39 -16.07 -12.98
CA THR A 171 21.74 -16.28 -12.43
C THR A 171 22.03 -17.77 -12.16
N GLY A 172 20.99 -18.62 -12.22
CA GLY A 172 21.04 -20.06 -11.99
C GLY A 172 21.47 -20.87 -13.22
N SER A 173 22.70 -20.65 -13.71
CA SER A 173 23.41 -21.59 -14.59
C SER A 173 24.60 -22.25 -13.89
N ALA A 174 24.45 -22.57 -12.61
CA ALA A 174 25.38 -23.47 -11.93
C ALA A 174 24.57 -24.45 -11.08
N ALA A 175 24.71 -25.73 -11.39
CA ALA A 175 24.23 -26.82 -10.56
C ALA A 175 24.72 -26.59 -9.12
N ILE A 176 23.79 -26.54 -8.17
CA ILE A 176 24.11 -26.57 -6.75
C ILE A 176 24.89 -27.87 -6.51
N PRO A 177 26.14 -27.83 -5.98
CA PRO A 177 26.74 -29.05 -5.48
C PRO A 177 25.86 -29.50 -4.32
N PHE A 178 25.26 -30.67 -4.49
CA PHE A 178 24.55 -31.41 -3.46
C PHE A 178 25.44 -31.48 -2.22
N VAL A 179 25.18 -30.63 -1.21
CA VAL A 179 25.79 -30.78 0.10
C VAL A 179 25.07 -31.94 0.75
N GLU A 180 25.68 -33.10 0.54
CA GLU A 180 25.37 -34.40 1.12
C GLU A 180 25.50 -34.28 2.65
N TYR A 181 24.42 -33.90 3.33
CA TYR A 181 24.28 -34.21 4.75
C TYR A 181 24.07 -35.72 4.85
N GLY A 182 25.18 -36.42 5.07
CA GLY A 182 25.24 -37.86 5.29
C GLY A 182 24.27 -38.29 6.39
N LEU A 183 23.13 -38.84 5.98
CA LEU A 183 22.39 -39.82 6.74
C LEU A 183 23.23 -41.11 6.75
N ILE A 184 24.04 -41.31 7.79
CA ILE A 184 24.51 -42.65 8.13
C ILE A 184 23.51 -43.22 9.12
N LYS A 185 22.63 -44.10 8.64
CA LYS A 185 21.87 -45.01 9.50
C LYS A 185 22.42 -46.41 9.30
N ALA A 186 23.02 -46.91 10.37
CA ALA A 186 23.35 -48.31 10.68
C ALA A 186 24.38 -49.03 9.79
N ASP A 187 25.42 -49.57 10.44
CA ASP A 187 25.52 -51.04 10.58
C ASP A 187 26.62 -51.49 11.56
N LEU A 188 26.28 -52.48 12.40
CA LEU A 188 27.13 -53.43 13.14
C LEU A 188 28.17 -52.89 14.16
N PHE A 189 27.83 -52.84 15.45
CA PHE A 189 28.18 -53.80 16.52
C PHE A 189 27.49 -53.40 17.83
#